data_AF-A0A0A0C191-F1
#
_entry.id   AF-A0A0A0C191-F1
#
_cell.length_a   1.000
_cell.length_b   1.000
_cell.length_c   1.000
_cell.angle_alpha   90.00
_cell.angle_beta   90.00
_cell.angle_gamma   90.00
#
_symmetry.space_group_name_H-M   'P 1'
#
loop_
_entity.id
_entity.type
_entity.pdbx_description
1 polymer ?
#
loop_
_entity_poly.entity_id
_entity_poly.type
_entity_poly.pdbx_seq_one_letter_code
_entity_poly.pdbx_strand_id
1 'polypeptide(L)'
;MSRARALLPVALTVGAALALGGCAELFGPPEPVRDDEGAISEAGEVSVLSLTVGDCLDGVITEGETDSVQVIPCSEPHDVEVYADFPVPGEEYPGDEELFELASVRCEEEFEPYVGTAWLDSELEISWLQPIESTWDLDEERLVTCLLIVTDEQVTGSLRDSQR
;
A
#
# COMPACT_ATOMS: atom_id res chain seq x y z
N MET A 1 -7.42 -79.81 37.76
CA MET A 1 -7.07 -78.49 38.32
C MET A 1 -6.28 -77.72 37.27
N SER A 2 -6.96 -77.01 36.37
CA SER A 2 -6.31 -76.25 35.29
C SER A 2 -6.37 -74.76 35.64
N ARG A 3 -5.20 -74.13 35.82
CA ARG A 3 -5.08 -72.71 36.18
C ARG A 3 -5.03 -71.85 34.92
N ALA A 4 -5.82 -70.78 34.96
CA ALA A 4 -6.00 -69.78 33.92
C ALA A 4 -4.71 -69.04 33.51
N ARG A 5 -4.66 -68.60 32.25
CA ARG A 5 -3.82 -67.48 31.80
C ARG A 5 -4.64 -66.59 30.87
N ALA A 6 -5.08 -65.46 31.42
CA ALA A 6 -5.56 -64.31 30.66
C ALA A 6 -4.34 -63.41 30.37
N LEU A 7 -4.22 -62.90 29.13
CA LEU A 7 -3.34 -61.78 28.80
C LEU A 7 -4.07 -60.85 27.82
N LEU A 8 -4.00 -59.56 28.15
CA LEU A 8 -4.74 -58.40 27.64
C LEU A 8 -4.46 -58.07 26.16
N PRO A 9 -5.38 -57.34 25.48
CA PRO A 9 -5.11 -56.77 24.16
C PRO A 9 -4.16 -55.56 24.27
N VAL A 10 -3.17 -55.51 23.38
CA VAL A 10 -2.26 -54.38 23.15
C VAL A 10 -3.04 -53.28 22.42
N ALA A 11 -3.24 -52.14 23.07
CA ALA A 11 -3.83 -50.96 22.44
C ALA A 11 -2.77 -50.24 21.60
N LEU A 12 -2.99 -50.19 20.28
CA LEU A 12 -2.15 -49.47 19.33
C LEU A 12 -2.67 -48.03 19.23
N THR A 13 -2.04 -47.08 19.92
CA THR A 13 -2.33 -45.65 19.76
C THR A 13 -1.61 -45.11 18.52
N VAL A 14 -2.36 -44.82 17.46
CA VAL A 14 -1.88 -44.06 16.30
C VAL A 14 -1.80 -42.58 16.71
N GLY A 15 -0.58 -42.06 16.86
CA GLY A 15 -0.34 -40.63 17.07
C GLY A 15 -0.51 -39.88 15.75
N ALA A 16 -1.58 -39.10 15.62
CA ALA A 16 -1.75 -38.16 14.52
C ALA A 16 -0.85 -36.94 14.76
N ALA A 17 0.25 -36.84 14.01
CA ALA A 17 1.06 -35.64 13.95
C ALA A 17 0.30 -34.59 13.11
N LEU A 18 -0.38 -33.66 13.79
CA LEU A 18 -0.97 -32.48 13.17
C LEU A 18 0.17 -31.55 12.76
N ALA A 19 0.50 -31.53 11.48
CA ALA A 19 1.33 -30.48 10.89
C ALA A 19 0.52 -29.18 10.91
N LEU A 20 0.81 -28.31 11.87
CA LEU A 20 0.29 -26.95 11.95
C LEU A 20 1.05 -26.08 10.93
N GLY A 21 0.71 -26.22 9.65
CA GLY A 21 1.27 -25.40 8.60
C GLY A 21 0.24 -25.19 7.50
N GLY A 22 -0.40 -24.01 7.50
CA GLY A 22 -1.31 -23.59 6.43
C GLY A 22 -2.66 -23.10 6.91
N CYS A 23 -2.71 -21.95 7.59
CA CYS A 23 -3.93 -21.13 7.69
C CYS A 23 -3.86 -19.87 6.83
N ALA A 24 -2.74 -19.63 6.14
CA ALA A 24 -2.50 -18.39 5.40
C ALA A 24 -3.27 -18.28 4.07
N GLU A 25 -3.89 -19.36 3.58
CA GLU A 25 -4.47 -19.41 2.23
C GLU A 25 -6.00 -19.24 2.21
N LEU A 26 -6.63 -18.90 3.35
CA LEU A 26 -8.11 -18.81 3.47
C LEU A 26 -8.63 -17.40 3.78
N PHE A 27 -7.75 -16.45 4.03
CA PHE A 27 -8.07 -15.06 4.34
C PHE A 27 -7.42 -14.20 3.22
N GLY A 28 -8.07 -13.11 2.81
CA GLY A 28 -7.61 -12.27 1.69
C GLY A 28 -6.21 -11.69 1.88
N PRO A 29 -5.75 -10.76 1.01
CA PRO A 29 -4.49 -10.08 1.25
C PRO A 29 -4.50 -9.47 2.66
N PRO A 30 -3.38 -9.53 3.39
CA PRO A 30 -3.32 -8.97 4.74
C PRO A 30 -3.68 -7.49 4.69
N GLU A 31 -4.52 -7.03 5.62
CA GLU A 31 -4.67 -5.60 5.87
C GLU A 31 -3.34 -5.09 6.45
N PRO A 32 -2.83 -3.92 6.03
CA PRO A 32 -1.59 -3.43 6.61
C PRO A 32 -1.79 -3.00 8.05
N VAL A 33 -0.68 -2.98 8.78
CA VAL A 33 -0.64 -2.44 10.15
C VAL A 33 0.12 -1.13 10.12
N ARG A 34 -0.44 -0.11 10.77
CA ARG A 34 0.23 1.17 11.03
C ARG A 34 0.72 1.23 12.47
N ASP A 35 1.87 1.87 12.68
CA ASP A 35 2.41 2.15 14.02
C ASP A 35 1.72 3.35 14.69
N ASP A 36 2.18 3.73 15.90
CA ASP A 36 1.62 4.84 16.67
C ASP A 36 1.84 6.21 15.97
N GLU A 37 2.81 6.29 15.06
CA GLU A 37 3.12 7.44 14.22
C GLU A 37 2.35 7.46 12.90
N GLY A 38 1.63 6.38 12.58
CA GLY A 38 0.83 6.21 11.37
C GLY A 38 1.58 5.64 10.18
N ALA A 39 2.87 5.30 10.32
CA ALA A 39 3.65 4.69 9.26
C ALA A 39 3.33 3.19 9.11
N ILE A 40 3.42 2.65 7.89
CA ILE A 40 3.20 1.22 7.63
C ILE A 40 4.31 0.40 8.33
N SER A 41 3.92 -0.44 9.27
CA SER A 41 4.81 -1.35 10.01
C SER A 41 4.71 -2.79 9.53
N GLU A 42 3.59 -3.18 8.92
CA GLU A 42 3.40 -4.47 8.26
C GLU A 42 2.71 -4.27 6.91
N ALA A 43 3.23 -4.92 5.87
CA ALA A 43 2.73 -4.83 4.51
C ALA A 43 1.29 -5.34 4.38
N GLY A 44 0.51 -4.72 3.50
CA GLY A 44 -0.84 -5.14 3.20
C GLY A 44 -1.47 -4.38 2.03
N GLU A 45 -2.67 -4.80 1.65
CA GLU A 45 -3.43 -4.15 0.58
C GLU A 45 -4.38 -3.10 1.16
N VAL A 46 -4.40 -1.89 0.56
CA VAL A 46 -5.31 -0.80 0.93
C VAL A 46 -6.00 -0.23 -0.29
N SER A 47 -7.17 0.37 -0.09
CA SER A 47 -7.74 1.22 -1.12
C SER A 47 -6.82 2.40 -1.40
N VAL A 48 -6.75 2.82 -2.66
CA VAL A 48 -6.01 4.04 -3.06
C VAL A 48 -6.53 5.30 -2.34
N LEU A 49 -7.79 5.29 -1.90
CA LEU A 49 -8.42 6.38 -1.16
C LEU A 49 -7.95 6.46 0.30
N SER A 50 -7.34 5.39 0.82
CA SER A 50 -6.82 5.30 2.19
C SER A 50 -5.31 5.53 2.29
N LEU A 51 -4.68 5.91 1.17
CA LEU A 51 -3.27 6.28 1.14
C LEU A 51 -3.04 7.56 1.94
N THR A 52 -1.89 7.64 2.58
CA THR A 52 -1.47 8.77 3.39
C THR A 52 -0.06 9.20 3.00
N VAL A 53 0.24 10.48 3.16
CA VAL A 53 1.58 11.02 2.94
C VAL A 53 2.62 10.25 3.76
N GLY A 54 3.65 9.74 3.09
CA GLY A 54 4.70 8.90 3.63
C GLY A 54 4.49 7.40 3.43
N ASP A 55 3.37 6.96 2.84
CA ASP A 55 3.18 5.55 2.49
C ASP A 55 4.08 5.15 1.32
N CYS A 56 4.75 4.00 1.48
CA CYS A 56 5.58 3.39 0.45
C CYS A 56 4.86 2.18 -0.17
N LEU A 57 4.95 2.04 -1.49
CA LEU A 57 4.22 1.03 -2.25
C LEU A 57 5.18 0.17 -3.08
N ASP A 58 4.91 -1.12 -3.12
CA ASP A 58 5.62 -2.06 -4.01
C ASP A 58 4.89 -2.13 -5.37
N GLY A 59 5.64 -1.93 -6.45
CA GLY A 59 5.11 -1.89 -7.81
C GLY A 59 4.68 -0.50 -8.31
N VAL A 60 4.37 -0.45 -9.60
CA VAL A 60 4.00 0.79 -10.30
C VAL A 60 2.48 0.92 -10.43
N ILE A 61 1.96 2.10 -10.10
CA ILE A 61 0.57 2.46 -10.42
C ILE A 61 0.53 2.86 -11.89
N THR A 62 -0.10 2.03 -12.73
CA THR A 62 -0.25 2.29 -14.17
C THR A 62 -1.51 3.10 -14.45
N GLU A 63 -1.53 3.81 -15.59
CA GLU A 63 -2.70 4.55 -16.06
C GLU A 63 -3.95 3.65 -16.12
N GLY A 64 -5.03 4.07 -15.44
CA GLY A 64 -6.31 3.36 -15.37
C GLY A 64 -6.96 3.46 -13.99
N GLU A 65 -8.14 2.85 -13.86
CA GLU A 65 -8.81 2.71 -12.56
C GLU A 65 -8.02 1.72 -11.68
N THR A 66 -7.50 2.21 -10.55
CA THR A 66 -6.81 1.40 -9.53
C THR A 66 -7.60 1.49 -8.24
N ASP A 67 -8.21 0.39 -7.81
CA ASP A 67 -9.03 0.37 -6.58
C ASP A 67 -8.18 0.23 -5.31
N SER A 68 -7.15 -0.62 -5.37
CA SER A 68 -6.27 -0.95 -4.26
C SER A 68 -4.81 -1.12 -4.68
N VAL A 69 -3.91 -0.96 -3.71
CA VAL A 69 -2.46 -1.02 -3.88
C VAL A 69 -1.81 -1.73 -2.71
N GLN A 70 -0.64 -2.31 -2.96
CA GLN A 70 0.20 -2.94 -1.94
C GLN A 70 1.06 -1.87 -1.27
N VAL A 71 0.77 -1.57 0.00
CA VAL A 71 1.64 -0.74 0.84
C VAL A 71 2.60 -1.61 1.64
N ILE A 72 3.83 -1.11 1.83
CA ILE A 72 4.90 -1.79 2.55
C ILE A 72 5.62 -0.80 3.47
N PRO A 73 6.31 -1.26 4.53
CA PRO A 73 7.16 -0.38 5.32
C PRO A 73 8.24 0.25 4.43
N CYS A 74 8.46 1.55 4.52
CA CYS A 74 9.48 2.22 3.69
C CYS A 74 10.90 1.67 3.91
N SER A 75 11.16 0.98 5.03
CA SER A 75 12.43 0.27 5.23
C SER A 75 12.62 -0.96 4.33
N GLU A 76 11.55 -1.42 3.68
CA GLU A 76 11.57 -2.47 2.66
C GLU A 76 11.74 -1.87 1.25
N PRO A 77 12.28 -2.64 0.29
CA PRO A 77 12.42 -2.20 -1.10
C PRO A 77 11.08 -1.81 -1.73
N HIS A 78 10.94 -0.59 -2.22
CA HIS A 78 9.73 -0.06 -2.85
C HIS A 78 10.03 0.82 -4.07
N ASP A 79 9.01 1.04 -4.89
CA ASP A 79 9.10 1.81 -6.15
C ASP A 79 8.41 3.17 -6.05
N VAL A 80 7.47 3.33 -5.11
CA VAL A 80 6.60 4.51 -5.03
C VAL A 80 6.48 5.02 -3.59
N GLU A 81 6.42 6.34 -3.42
CA GLU A 81 6.09 6.98 -2.13
C GLU A 81 5.09 8.11 -2.31
N VAL A 82 4.06 8.15 -1.45
CA VAL A 82 3.10 9.26 -1.40
C VAL A 82 3.76 10.46 -0.74
N TYR A 83 3.83 11.60 -1.44
CA TYR A 83 4.54 12.77 -0.90
C TYR A 83 3.63 13.96 -0.59
N ALA A 84 2.45 14.02 -1.20
CA ALA A 84 1.46 15.05 -0.93
C ALA A 84 0.05 14.53 -1.22
N ASP A 85 -0.92 15.13 -0.55
CA ASP A 85 -2.33 15.02 -0.90
C ASP A 85 -3.00 16.40 -0.75
N PHE A 86 -4.11 16.60 -1.45
CA PHE A 86 -4.94 17.79 -1.24
C PHE A 86 -6.39 17.56 -1.71
N PRO A 87 -7.36 18.23 -1.07
CA PRO A 87 -8.76 18.10 -1.43
C PRO A 87 -9.08 18.81 -2.74
N VAL A 88 -9.97 18.21 -3.51
CA VAL A 88 -10.63 18.83 -4.67
C VAL A 88 -12.00 19.34 -4.23
N PRO A 89 -12.17 20.66 -4.04
CA PRO A 89 -13.45 21.22 -3.63
C PRO A 89 -14.42 21.27 -4.81
N GLY A 90 -15.71 21.15 -4.51
CA GLY A 90 -16.77 21.31 -5.51
C GLY A 90 -17.92 20.35 -5.25
N GLU A 91 -19.13 20.71 -5.67
CA GLU A 91 -20.26 19.79 -5.64
C GLU A 91 -20.30 18.96 -6.93
N GLU A 92 -20.05 19.58 -8.08
CA GLU A 92 -20.08 18.94 -9.40
C GLU A 92 -18.67 18.49 -9.85
N TYR A 93 -18.62 17.43 -10.66
CA TYR A 93 -17.36 16.94 -11.23
C TYR A 93 -16.77 17.99 -12.18
N PRO A 94 -15.54 18.48 -11.95
CA PRO A 94 -14.93 19.52 -12.79
C PRO A 94 -14.51 19.01 -14.17
N GLY A 95 -14.35 17.68 -14.32
CA GLY A 95 -13.86 17.05 -15.54
C GLY A 95 -12.39 16.64 -15.45
N ASP A 96 -12.02 15.63 -16.24
CA ASP A 96 -10.68 15.03 -16.20
C ASP A 96 -9.56 16.03 -16.52
N GLU A 97 -9.79 16.93 -17.48
CA GLU A 97 -8.81 17.91 -17.94
C GLU A 97 -8.49 18.94 -16.84
N GLU A 98 -9.51 19.46 -16.15
CA GLU A 98 -9.32 20.41 -15.06
C GLU A 98 -8.63 19.76 -13.86
N LEU A 99 -8.98 18.51 -13.53
CA LEU A 99 -8.29 17.74 -12.48
C LEU A 99 -6.84 17.45 -12.84
N PHE A 100 -6.56 17.09 -14.09
CA PHE A 100 -5.20 16.81 -14.56
C PHE A 100 -4.32 18.06 -14.43
N GLU A 101 -4.80 19.22 -14.89
CA GLU A 101 -4.06 20.48 -14.77
C GLU A 101 -3.83 20.87 -13.30
N LEU A 102 -4.86 20.74 -12.46
CA LEU A 102 -4.75 20.99 -11.02
C LEU A 102 -3.72 20.05 -10.37
N ALA A 103 -3.78 18.75 -10.64
CA ALA A 103 -2.87 17.76 -10.10
C ALA A 103 -1.44 18.01 -10.55
N SER A 104 -1.21 18.22 -11.84
CA SER A 104 0.12 18.48 -12.40
C SER A 104 0.79 19.67 -11.73
N VAL A 105 0.10 20.80 -11.58
CA VAL A 105 0.67 22.01 -10.98
C VAL A 105 0.99 21.78 -9.50
N ARG A 106 0.03 21.22 -8.75
CA ARG A 106 0.12 21.14 -7.29
C ARG A 106 1.11 20.05 -6.85
N CYS A 107 1.15 18.92 -7.54
CA CYS A 107 2.12 17.88 -7.28
C CYS A 107 3.55 18.40 -7.55
N GLU A 108 3.78 19.11 -8.67
CA GLU A 108 5.09 19.74 -8.91
C GLU A 108 5.48 20.76 -7.82
N GLU A 109 4.53 21.60 -7.36
CA GLU A 109 4.76 22.58 -6.28
C GLU A 109 5.18 21.93 -4.94
N GLU A 110 4.64 20.76 -4.61
CA GLU A 110 4.90 20.05 -3.35
C GLU A 110 6.15 19.15 -3.43
N PHE A 111 6.75 18.95 -4.60
CA PHE A 111 7.88 18.06 -4.80
C PHE A 111 9.13 18.48 -4.01
N GLU A 112 9.65 19.68 -4.29
CA GLU A 112 10.89 20.17 -3.66
C GLU A 112 10.76 20.32 -2.14
N PRO A 113 9.64 20.82 -1.59
CA PRO A 113 9.41 20.81 -0.14
C PRO A 113 9.49 19.43 0.53
N TYR A 114 9.19 18.35 -0.21
CA TYR A 114 9.23 16.99 0.31
C TYR A 114 10.60 16.32 0.12
N VAL A 115 11.14 16.36 -1.10
CA VAL A 115 12.36 15.65 -1.49
C VAL A 115 13.63 16.42 -1.09
N GLY A 116 13.54 17.76 -1.07
CA GLY A 116 14.63 18.68 -0.78
C GLY A 116 15.51 19.03 -1.99
N THR A 117 15.21 18.50 -3.18
CA THR A 117 15.81 18.85 -4.48
C THR A 117 14.69 19.23 -5.46
N ALA A 118 14.96 20.16 -6.37
CA ALA A 118 14.01 20.53 -7.42
C ALA A 118 13.75 19.35 -8.38
N TRP A 119 12.50 19.17 -8.83
CA TRP A 119 12.12 18.04 -9.69
C TRP A 119 12.99 17.92 -10.95
N LEU A 120 13.32 19.04 -11.60
CA LEU A 120 14.17 19.06 -12.81
C LEU A 120 15.62 18.63 -12.57
N ASP A 121 16.08 18.62 -11.33
CA ASP A 121 17.43 18.20 -10.92
C ASP A 121 17.43 16.81 -10.25
N SER A 122 16.26 16.16 -10.13
CA SER A 122 16.03 14.89 -9.43
C SER A 122 16.02 13.70 -10.40
N GLU A 123 16.36 12.51 -9.90
CA GLU A 123 16.19 11.22 -10.61
C GLU A 123 14.78 10.62 -10.48
N LEU A 124 13.95 11.17 -9.59
CA LEU A 124 12.57 10.74 -9.34
C LEU A 124 11.59 11.33 -10.34
N GLU A 125 10.60 10.53 -10.71
CA GLU A 125 9.44 10.95 -11.52
C GLU A 125 8.24 11.24 -10.61
N ILE A 126 7.28 12.02 -11.12
CA ILE A 126 6.01 12.29 -10.44
C ILE A 126 4.83 11.66 -11.17
N SER A 127 3.85 11.17 -10.41
CA SER A 127 2.53 10.78 -10.89
C SER A 127 1.49 11.16 -9.83
N TRP A 128 0.22 10.88 -10.10
CA TRP A 128 -0.85 11.14 -9.14
C TRP A 128 -2.05 10.22 -9.35
N LEU A 129 -2.79 10.03 -8.26
CA LEU A 129 -4.16 9.54 -8.26
C LEU A 129 -5.09 10.75 -8.16
N GLN A 130 -6.19 10.74 -8.91
CA GLN A 130 -7.20 11.79 -8.88
C GLN A 130 -8.62 11.18 -8.85
N PRO A 131 -9.62 11.92 -8.35
CA PRO A 131 -11.01 11.47 -8.40
C PRO A 131 -11.47 11.29 -9.85
N ILE A 132 -12.45 10.41 -10.05
CA ILE A 132 -13.07 10.14 -11.35
C ILE A 132 -14.58 10.35 -11.27
N GLU A 133 -15.21 10.61 -12.42
CA GLU A 133 -16.64 10.92 -12.50
C GLU A 133 -17.51 9.80 -11.89
N SER A 134 -17.15 8.53 -12.11
CA SER A 134 -17.94 7.36 -11.70
C SER A 134 -18.08 7.22 -10.17
N THR A 135 -17.15 7.79 -9.40
CA THR A 135 -17.10 7.72 -7.94
C THR A 135 -17.23 9.08 -7.25
N TRP A 136 -17.35 10.17 -8.01
CA TRP A 136 -17.36 11.55 -7.50
C TRP A 136 -18.41 11.80 -6.40
N ASP A 137 -19.62 11.26 -6.58
CA ASP A 137 -20.73 11.42 -5.64
C ASP A 137 -20.73 10.36 -4.51
N LEU A 138 -19.80 9.41 -4.55
CA LEU A 138 -19.69 8.35 -3.53
C LEU A 138 -18.77 8.74 -2.38
N ASP A 139 -17.87 9.70 -2.61
CA ASP A 139 -16.89 10.16 -1.64
C ASP A 139 -17.04 11.67 -1.37
N GLU A 140 -17.14 12.02 -0.09
CA GLU A 140 -17.15 13.42 0.35
C GLU A 140 -15.72 13.98 0.47
N GLU A 141 -14.72 13.11 0.62
CA GLU A 141 -13.30 13.45 0.79
C GLU A 141 -12.51 13.13 -0.49
N ARG A 142 -12.78 13.90 -1.54
CA ARG A 142 -12.11 13.78 -2.85
C ARG A 142 -10.72 14.37 -2.79
N LEU A 143 -9.70 13.52 -2.87
CA LEU A 143 -8.29 13.92 -2.85
C LEU A 143 -7.62 13.69 -4.20
N VAL A 144 -6.69 14.58 -4.54
CA VAL A 144 -5.56 14.22 -5.40
C VAL A 144 -4.43 13.75 -4.50
N THR A 145 -3.81 12.63 -4.85
CA THR A 145 -2.69 12.04 -4.11
C THR A 145 -1.47 11.99 -5.03
N CYS A 146 -0.42 12.73 -4.67
CA CYS A 146 0.80 12.85 -5.45
C CYS A 146 1.81 11.75 -5.07
N LEU A 147 2.43 11.16 -6.08
CA LEU A 147 3.28 9.98 -5.98
C LEU A 147 4.68 10.29 -6.53
N LEU A 148 5.72 9.95 -5.78
CA LEU A 148 7.09 9.84 -6.28
C LEU A 148 7.27 8.44 -6.86
N ILE A 149 7.90 8.34 -8.03
CA ILE A 149 8.19 7.07 -8.69
C ILE A 149 9.70 6.94 -8.89
N VAL A 150 10.25 5.80 -8.48
CA VAL A 150 11.62 5.39 -8.79
C VAL A 150 11.61 4.46 -10.00
N THR A 151 12.34 4.79 -11.06
CA THR A 151 12.28 4.04 -12.33
C THR A 151 13.43 3.07 -12.54
N ASP A 152 14.56 3.28 -11.87
CA ASP A 152 15.80 2.54 -12.13
C ASP A 152 15.98 1.33 -11.20
N GLU A 153 15.82 1.53 -9.90
CA GLU A 153 15.91 0.48 -8.89
C GLU A 153 15.04 0.78 -7.67
N GLN A 154 14.52 -0.27 -7.02
CA GLN A 154 13.81 -0.12 -5.75
C GLN A 154 14.69 0.50 -4.69
N VAL A 155 14.08 1.30 -3.83
CA VAL A 155 14.76 2.05 -2.77
C VAL A 155 14.34 1.56 -1.41
N THR A 156 15.17 1.84 -0.40
CA THR A 156 14.88 1.55 1.01
C THR A 156 15.10 2.81 1.82
N GLY A 157 14.18 3.09 2.74
CA GLY A 157 14.03 4.36 3.44
C GLY A 157 13.10 5.31 2.68
N SER A 158 12.50 6.25 3.41
CA SER A 158 11.67 7.30 2.81
C SER A 158 12.51 8.23 1.91
N LEU A 159 11.88 8.72 0.85
CA LEU A 159 12.36 9.72 -0.09
C LEU A 159 12.25 11.16 0.44
N ARG A 160 11.63 11.35 1.61
CA ARG A 160 11.61 12.64 2.31
C ARG A 160 13.03 13.10 2.65
N ASP A 161 13.36 14.34 2.31
CA ASP A 161 14.68 14.94 2.50
C ASP A 161 15.84 14.09 1.91
N SER A 162 15.54 13.25 0.92
CA SER A 162 16.52 12.32 0.33
C SER A 162 17.52 13.01 -0.61
N GLN A 163 17.18 14.21 -1.09
CA GLN A 163 17.96 14.98 -2.06
C GLN A 163 18.23 14.23 -3.37
N ARG A 164 17.44 13.22 -3.70
CA ARG A 164 17.54 12.43 -4.94
C ARG A 164 17.05 13.20 -6.16
#